data_AF-A0A5Q2FCK3-F1
#
_entry.id   AF-A0A5Q2FCK3-F1
#
_cell.length_a   1.000
_cell.length_b   1.000
_cell.length_c   1.000
_cell.angle_alpha   90.00
_cell.angle_beta   90.00
_cell.angle_gamma   90.00
#
_symmetry.space_group_name_H-M   'P 1'
#
loop_
_entity.id
_entity.type
_entity.pdbx_description
1 polymer ?
#
loop_
_entity_poly.entity_id
_entity_poly.type
_entity_poly.pdbx_seq_one_letter_code
_entity_poly.pdbx_strand_id
1 'polypeptide(L)'
;MAITLRLIAPSINLGSAGLAFNQWKPDPDEARDFAYDEGGLPPDEDKFGNDAGPSTETIPRQPSDVRPRQWRADIEDCDPDTPLQVGTDYTVLFSVDPEIEGAAAAETFDESLFTDTSVEALTLTVQVSSEDFDIRGKPVADLVVPRRGRTPVPARFVVAARYEGACTITAAVHLHGNFVNLLHFTVWAGTAGPATLTKVGRPPDALRHLEPRDMSLILQRASRSGYECIITAGGVLSPTVFLPITTEELAAEIDHVQQKLLSVVRLRDDAGKLVFQTGFQIPPPLERDALRTLAKAGGRLFRKLFFHPQAGSDAKALGNYLRAEAIDAQALLTLQVVDKEAAIPWALLYVGDVSDDATLDWDYFLGLRHLIEQVPLGPLLRGRTLKISSTPELTVGLNLNLRVGPDLVNSRVQEHQQRWQHLPSQRKRLSLRPRTTRTAVLEALKDPSNGDQIVYFYCHAVAQGRNDDTGRAAITMEPNSPLTLDDLNDNAGVSLRLPKQPLVFINACESADLTPLFYTGFVPYFLSRGARGVIGTQSKMPGLFAIRFAEAFFDRLFDGQPIGEAMLATRRDFLDRYRNPLGLLYAVHCDIDTRIDPALVAPSA
;
A
#
# COMPACT_ATOMS: atom_id res chain seq x y z
N MET A 1 -14.61 43.97 -21.25
CA MET A 1 -15.52 43.99 -22.41
C MET A 1 -16.18 42.61 -22.45
N ALA A 2 -17.38 42.52 -21.87
CA ALA A 2 -18.08 41.28 -21.60
C ALA A 2 -18.87 40.84 -22.85
N ILE A 3 -18.76 39.55 -23.22
CA ILE A 3 -19.59 38.95 -24.26
C ILE A 3 -20.33 37.77 -23.63
N THR A 4 -21.63 38.01 -23.41
CA THR A 4 -22.64 37.05 -22.96
C THR A 4 -23.10 36.22 -24.16
N LEU A 5 -23.00 34.89 -24.08
CA LEU A 5 -23.58 33.98 -25.07
C LEU A 5 -24.62 33.08 -24.41
N ARG A 6 -25.89 33.40 -24.69
CA ARG A 6 -27.07 32.55 -24.44
C ARG A 6 -27.02 31.38 -25.41
N LEU A 7 -27.20 30.15 -24.90
CA LEU A 7 -27.54 29.00 -25.73
C LEU A 7 -28.79 28.30 -25.20
N ILE A 8 -29.62 27.95 -26.18
CA ILE A 8 -31.01 27.51 -26.11
C ILE A 8 -31.01 25.97 -26.07
N ALA A 9 -31.81 25.40 -25.19
CA ALA A 9 -32.04 23.95 -25.09
C ALA A 9 -32.98 23.44 -26.20
N PRO A 10 -32.83 22.18 -26.63
CA PRO A 10 -33.93 21.40 -27.16
C PRO A 10 -34.29 20.24 -26.23
N SER A 11 -35.56 20.22 -25.84
CA SER A 11 -36.26 19.12 -25.21
C SER A 11 -36.42 17.96 -26.19
N ILE A 12 -36.02 16.75 -25.79
CA ILE A 12 -36.39 15.51 -26.49
C ILE A 12 -36.99 14.54 -25.47
N ASN A 13 -38.22 14.18 -25.75
CA ASN A 13 -39.07 13.23 -25.05
C ASN A 13 -38.96 11.89 -25.81
N LEU A 14 -38.53 10.81 -25.15
CA LEU A 14 -38.60 9.46 -25.73
C LEU A 14 -39.17 8.49 -24.68
N GLY A 15 -40.27 7.88 -25.10
CA GLY A 15 -41.14 7.06 -24.28
C GLY A 15 -40.65 5.65 -24.00
N SER A 16 -41.29 5.14 -22.97
CA SER A 16 -41.46 3.75 -22.52
C SER A 16 -41.42 2.65 -23.59
N ALA A 17 -40.64 1.61 -23.30
CA ALA A 17 -40.97 0.22 -23.65
C ALA A 17 -40.41 -0.69 -22.54
N GLY A 18 -41.29 -1.43 -21.87
CA GLY A 18 -40.96 -2.31 -20.76
C GLY A 18 -40.50 -3.69 -21.20
N LEU A 19 -39.73 -4.35 -20.33
CA LEU A 19 -39.55 -5.79 -20.31
C LEU A 19 -39.49 -6.24 -18.84
N ALA A 20 -40.39 -7.16 -18.50
CA ALA A 20 -40.59 -7.73 -17.18
C ALA A 20 -39.49 -8.76 -16.85
N PHE A 21 -39.02 -8.76 -15.61
CA PHE A 21 -38.33 -9.91 -15.01
C PHE A 21 -38.89 -10.20 -13.63
N ASN A 22 -39.06 -11.51 -13.40
CA ASN A 22 -39.91 -12.14 -12.40
C ASN A 22 -39.47 -11.91 -10.95
N GLN A 23 -40.50 -11.89 -10.10
CA GLN A 23 -40.47 -11.85 -8.65
C GLN A 23 -39.93 -13.16 -8.07
N TRP A 24 -39.02 -13.04 -7.10
CA TRP A 24 -38.76 -14.07 -6.10
C TRP A 24 -38.92 -13.43 -4.71
N LYS A 25 -39.86 -13.95 -3.93
CA LYS A 25 -40.07 -13.66 -2.50
C LYS A 25 -39.83 -14.97 -1.73
N PRO A 26 -39.13 -14.96 -0.59
CA PRO A 26 -39.19 -16.06 0.37
C PRO A 26 -40.40 -15.89 1.29
N ASP A 27 -41.08 -17.01 1.56
CA ASP A 27 -42.18 -17.18 2.52
C ASP A 27 -41.59 -17.38 3.94
N PRO A 28 -42.21 -16.86 5.02
CA PRO A 28 -41.71 -16.97 6.39
C PRO A 28 -42.52 -18.01 7.17
N ASP A 29 -42.01 -19.23 7.29
CA ASP A 29 -42.48 -20.21 8.27
C ASP A 29 -41.47 -21.35 8.41
N GLU A 30 -40.69 -21.35 9.50
CA GLU A 30 -40.16 -22.55 10.19
C GLU A 30 -39.29 -22.13 11.38
N ALA A 31 -39.91 -21.81 12.53
CA ALA A 31 -39.24 -21.75 13.81
C ALA A 31 -40.20 -22.08 14.97
N ARG A 32 -40.17 -23.34 15.40
CA ARG A 32 -40.68 -23.93 16.67
C ARG A 32 -39.93 -25.25 16.84
N ASP A 33 -39.49 -25.75 17.98
CA ASP A 33 -39.56 -25.48 19.42
C ASP A 33 -38.32 -26.21 20.01
N PHE A 34 -37.78 -25.90 21.20
CA PHE A 34 -38.29 -26.37 22.48
C PHE A 34 -37.62 -25.65 23.66
N ALA A 35 -38.47 -25.32 24.63
CA ALA A 35 -38.23 -24.68 25.92
C ALA A 35 -37.60 -25.62 26.97
N TYR A 36 -37.07 -25.04 28.07
CA TYR A 36 -37.63 -25.21 29.43
C TYR A 36 -36.96 -24.21 30.40
N ASP A 37 -37.79 -23.64 31.28
CA ASP A 37 -37.48 -22.65 32.31
C ASP A 37 -37.85 -23.22 33.71
N GLU A 38 -37.36 -22.51 34.73
CA GLU A 38 -37.89 -22.30 36.10
C GLU A 38 -37.19 -22.96 37.30
N GLY A 39 -36.78 -22.06 38.23
CA GLY A 39 -37.25 -22.11 39.63
C GLY A 39 -36.20 -22.46 40.71
N GLY A 40 -36.01 -21.59 41.71
CA GLY A 40 -34.97 -21.72 42.75
C GLY A 40 -35.41 -21.79 44.23
N LEU A 41 -34.36 -21.88 45.09
CA LEU A 41 -34.19 -21.56 46.54
C LEU A 41 -34.78 -22.52 47.62
N PRO A 42 -34.35 -22.46 48.92
CA PRO A 42 -33.01 -22.46 49.61
C PRO A 42 -33.07 -23.39 50.90
N PRO A 43 -32.40 -23.20 52.09
CA PRO A 43 -31.21 -22.45 52.61
C PRO A 43 -30.25 -23.33 53.52
N ASP A 44 -29.43 -22.67 54.40
CA ASP A 44 -28.64 -23.17 55.58
C ASP A 44 -27.15 -23.56 55.40
N GLU A 45 -26.24 -23.48 56.38
CA GLU A 45 -25.86 -22.58 57.49
C GLU A 45 -24.42 -23.03 57.91
N ASP A 46 -23.63 -22.10 58.48
CA ASP A 46 -22.50 -22.27 59.43
C ASP A 46 -21.19 -23.08 59.16
N LYS A 47 -20.09 -22.30 59.03
CA LYS A 47 -18.83 -22.24 59.83
C LYS A 47 -17.75 -23.36 59.92
N PHE A 48 -16.50 -22.82 59.92
CA PHE A 48 -15.23 -23.19 60.59
C PHE A 48 -14.11 -23.90 59.80
N GLY A 49 -12.95 -23.23 59.75
CA GLY A 49 -11.63 -23.84 59.49
C GLY A 49 -10.54 -22.84 59.07
N ASN A 50 -9.89 -22.19 60.04
CA ASN A 50 -8.70 -21.33 59.88
C ASN A 50 -7.49 -22.10 59.30
N ASP A 51 -6.65 -21.41 58.51
CA ASP A 51 -5.22 -21.31 58.87
C ASP A 51 -4.57 -20.07 58.24
N ALA A 52 -3.84 -19.35 59.09
CA ALA A 52 -3.20 -18.07 58.81
C ALA A 52 -1.77 -18.26 58.28
N GLY A 53 -1.42 -17.52 57.22
CA GLY A 53 -0.05 -17.27 56.77
C GLY A 53 0.15 -15.77 56.54
N PRO A 54 1.34 -15.21 56.82
CA PRO A 54 1.50 -13.79 57.13
C PRO A 54 1.39 -12.89 55.89
N SER A 55 0.75 -11.75 56.15
CA SER A 55 0.61 -10.56 55.33
C SER A 55 1.91 -10.11 54.63
N THR A 56 1.98 -10.32 53.31
CA THR A 56 2.57 -9.34 52.41
C THR A 56 1.50 -8.29 52.12
N GLU A 57 1.72 -7.05 52.55
CA GLU A 57 0.97 -5.88 52.07
C GLU A 57 1.05 -5.85 50.54
N THR A 58 0.05 -6.41 49.87
CA THR A 58 -0.25 -6.07 48.49
C THR A 58 -0.74 -4.64 48.51
N ILE A 59 0.16 -3.69 48.24
CA ILE A 59 -0.22 -2.39 47.67
C ILE A 59 -1.20 -2.73 46.54
N PRO A 60 -2.47 -2.30 46.59
CA PRO A 60 -3.35 -2.48 45.46
C PRO A 60 -2.69 -1.73 44.32
N ARG A 61 -2.16 -2.45 43.31
CA ARG A 61 -1.97 -1.83 42.01
C ARG A 61 -3.37 -1.42 41.59
N GLN A 62 -3.70 -0.14 41.77
CA GLN A 62 -4.83 0.46 41.11
C GLN A 62 -4.72 0.03 39.64
N PRO A 63 -5.76 -0.56 39.04
CA PRO A 63 -5.81 -0.63 37.59
C PRO A 63 -5.64 0.82 37.12
N SER A 64 -4.60 1.08 36.33
CA SER A 64 -4.42 2.38 35.72
C SER A 64 -5.66 2.61 34.85
N ASP A 65 -6.58 3.43 35.33
CA ASP A 65 -7.86 3.78 34.70
C ASP A 65 -7.64 4.71 33.49
N VAL A 66 -6.61 4.40 32.70
CA VAL A 66 -6.24 5.12 31.50
C VAL A 66 -7.10 4.54 30.39
N ARG A 67 -8.26 5.14 30.19
CA ARG A 67 -9.11 4.85 29.04
C ARG A 67 -8.29 5.00 27.75
N PRO A 68 -8.43 4.07 26.78
CA PRO A 68 -7.78 4.22 25.50
C PRO A 68 -8.26 5.52 24.84
N ARG A 69 -7.36 6.21 24.14
CA ARG A 69 -7.71 7.40 23.37
C ARG A 69 -8.14 7.02 21.96
N GLN A 70 -8.99 7.86 21.39
CA GLN A 70 -9.60 7.66 20.09
C GLN A 70 -9.42 8.93 19.25
N TRP A 71 -9.17 8.74 17.95
CA TRP A 71 -9.49 9.75 16.95
C TRP A 71 -10.99 9.99 17.01
N ARG A 72 -11.39 11.26 17.06
CA ARG A 72 -12.80 11.67 17.00
C ARG A 72 -13.00 12.60 15.83
N ALA A 73 -14.15 12.44 15.20
CA ALA A 73 -14.69 13.39 14.25
C ALA A 73 -16.09 13.79 14.73
N ASP A 74 -16.32 15.09 14.84
CA ASP A 74 -17.54 15.68 15.40
C ASP A 74 -18.00 16.85 14.52
N ILE A 75 -19.26 17.26 14.68
CA ILE A 75 -19.80 18.50 14.11
C ILE A 75 -20.18 19.42 15.25
N GLU A 76 -19.61 20.62 15.25
CA GLU A 76 -19.85 21.60 16.30
C GLU A 76 -21.33 22.00 16.37
N ASP A 77 -21.87 22.08 17.59
CA ASP A 77 -23.24 22.50 17.89
C ASP A 77 -24.33 21.71 17.14
N CYS A 78 -24.02 20.49 16.70
CA CYS A 78 -24.95 19.59 16.04
C CYS A 78 -25.03 18.25 16.78
N ASP A 79 -26.25 17.74 16.94
CA ASP A 79 -26.48 16.37 17.39
C ASP A 79 -25.99 15.40 16.29
N PRO A 80 -25.19 14.36 16.63
CA PRO A 80 -24.71 13.36 15.68
C PRO A 80 -25.77 12.71 14.78
N ASP A 81 -27.00 12.56 15.28
CA ASP A 81 -28.09 11.89 14.57
C ASP A 81 -28.90 12.87 13.69
N THR A 82 -28.60 14.16 13.77
CA THR A 82 -29.29 15.20 12.99
C THR A 82 -28.63 15.36 11.63
N PRO A 83 -29.38 15.20 10.51
CA PRO A 83 -28.81 15.40 9.19
C PRO A 83 -28.49 16.87 8.93
N LEU A 84 -27.38 17.09 8.23
CA LEU A 84 -26.95 18.42 7.79
C LEU A 84 -27.91 18.99 6.75
N GLN A 85 -27.99 20.31 6.71
CA GLN A 85 -28.70 21.02 5.64
C GLN A 85 -27.75 21.31 4.48
N VAL A 86 -28.19 20.99 3.26
CA VAL A 86 -27.44 21.27 2.03
C VAL A 86 -27.22 22.77 1.89
N GLY A 87 -25.98 23.18 1.60
CA GLY A 87 -25.58 24.56 1.43
C GLY A 87 -25.38 25.36 2.73
N THR A 88 -25.73 24.80 3.89
CA THR A 88 -25.51 25.43 5.20
C THR A 88 -24.09 25.15 5.69
N ASP A 89 -23.43 26.16 6.25
CA ASP A 89 -22.09 26.03 6.82
C ASP A 89 -22.15 25.33 8.20
N TYR A 90 -21.34 24.30 8.37
CA TYR A 90 -21.11 23.56 9.62
C TYR A 90 -19.61 23.50 9.93
N THR A 91 -19.24 23.37 11.20
CA THR A 91 -17.83 23.17 11.58
C THR A 91 -17.58 21.69 11.88
N VAL A 92 -16.75 21.03 11.07
CA VAL A 92 -16.22 19.71 11.34
C VAL A 92 -14.98 19.83 12.24
N LEU A 93 -14.92 18.97 13.26
CA LEU A 93 -13.86 18.91 14.25
C LEU A 93 -13.14 17.58 14.18
N PHE A 94 -11.81 17.59 14.21
CA PHE A 94 -10.99 16.40 14.44
C PHE A 94 -10.18 16.54 15.73
N SER A 95 -10.23 15.54 16.60
CA SER A 95 -9.48 15.51 17.86
C SER A 95 -8.97 14.10 18.21
N VAL A 96 -8.12 14.04 19.24
CA VAL A 96 -7.68 12.81 19.90
C VAL A 96 -8.01 12.92 21.39
N ASP A 97 -8.99 12.15 21.84
CA ASP A 97 -9.55 12.27 23.19
C ASP A 97 -9.74 10.90 23.85
N PRO A 98 -9.79 10.81 25.19
CA PRO A 98 -10.21 9.60 25.88
C PRO A 98 -11.61 9.15 25.46
N GLU A 99 -11.86 7.84 25.48
CA GLU A 99 -13.18 7.27 25.22
C GLU A 99 -14.24 7.81 26.20
N ILE A 100 -15.18 8.59 25.66
CA ILE A 100 -16.30 9.24 26.36
C ILE A 100 -17.53 9.15 25.44
N GLU A 101 -18.74 9.04 26.02
CA GLU A 101 -20.02 9.05 25.27
C GLU A 101 -20.22 10.38 24.50
N GLY A 102 -20.86 10.30 23.33
CA GLY A 102 -21.31 11.46 22.55
C GLY A 102 -20.40 11.96 21.42
N ALA A 103 -19.47 11.13 20.91
CA ALA A 103 -18.79 11.42 19.64
C ALA A 103 -19.69 11.09 18.45
N ALA A 104 -19.66 11.89 17.38
CA ALA A 104 -20.37 11.55 16.16
C ALA A 104 -19.77 10.30 15.52
N ALA A 105 -18.44 10.19 15.47
CA ALA A 105 -17.76 8.95 15.18
C ALA A 105 -16.35 8.91 15.79
N ALA A 106 -15.87 7.70 16.08
CA ALA A 106 -14.58 7.49 16.72
C ALA A 106 -13.82 6.29 16.15
N GLU A 107 -12.49 6.38 16.20
CA GLU A 107 -11.56 5.35 15.75
C GLU A 107 -10.39 5.25 16.74
N THR A 108 -9.74 4.09 16.85
CA THR A 108 -8.64 3.94 17.84
C THR A 108 -7.51 4.94 17.57
N PHE A 109 -7.01 5.68 18.55
CA PHE A 109 -5.77 6.46 18.41
C PHE A 109 -4.56 5.57 18.72
N ASP A 110 -3.46 5.75 17.97
CA ASP A 110 -2.27 4.98 18.25
C ASP A 110 -1.23 5.75 19.08
N GLU A 111 -1.06 5.27 20.30
CA GLU A 111 -0.16 5.86 21.29
C GLU A 111 1.33 5.73 20.93
N SER A 112 1.70 4.82 20.03
CA SER A 112 3.11 4.66 19.64
C SER A 112 3.64 5.83 18.81
N LEU A 113 2.77 6.75 18.37
CA LEU A 113 3.14 8.06 17.85
C LEU A 113 4.03 8.85 18.82
N PHE A 114 3.90 8.63 20.13
CA PHE A 114 4.79 9.21 21.15
C PHE A 114 6.04 8.35 21.32
N THR A 115 6.90 8.39 20.30
CA THR A 115 8.06 7.52 20.15
C THR A 115 9.16 7.82 21.17
N ASP A 116 9.44 9.10 21.41
CA ASP A 116 10.33 9.62 22.44
C ASP A 116 9.52 9.93 23.70
N THR A 117 9.86 9.33 24.84
CA THR A 117 9.16 9.51 26.12
C THR A 117 9.24 10.93 26.69
N SER A 118 10.17 11.76 26.22
CA SER A 118 10.32 13.16 26.66
C SER A 118 9.33 14.13 25.99
N VAL A 119 8.68 13.71 24.90
CA VAL A 119 7.77 14.57 24.12
C VAL A 119 6.41 14.67 24.81
N GLU A 120 6.07 15.81 25.41
CA GLU A 120 4.78 15.97 26.12
C GLU A 120 3.59 16.26 25.19
N ALA A 121 3.85 16.68 23.95
CA ALA A 121 2.81 16.89 22.93
C ALA A 121 3.39 16.72 21.52
N LEU A 122 2.57 16.21 20.60
CA LEU A 122 2.85 16.12 19.18
C LEU A 122 2.06 17.18 18.43
N THR A 123 2.70 17.83 17.45
CA THR A 123 1.99 18.64 16.46
C THR A 123 1.77 17.79 15.22
N LEU A 124 0.51 17.40 15.01
CA LEU A 124 0.07 16.78 13.76
C LEU A 124 -0.47 17.85 12.84
N THR A 125 -0.35 17.65 11.54
CA THR A 125 -1.04 18.51 10.57
C THR A 125 -2.15 17.72 9.91
N VAL A 126 -3.35 18.29 9.90
CA VAL A 126 -4.56 17.70 9.33
C VAL A 126 -4.91 18.47 8.07
N GLN A 127 -4.90 17.80 6.93
CA GLN A 127 -5.32 18.35 5.64
C GLN A 127 -6.60 17.67 5.18
N VAL A 128 -7.61 18.45 4.80
CA VAL A 128 -8.92 17.92 4.40
C VAL A 128 -9.20 18.07 2.90
N SER A 129 -9.89 17.09 2.32
CA SER A 129 -10.49 17.14 0.99
C SER A 129 -11.88 16.52 0.98
N SER A 130 -12.71 16.94 0.04
CA SER A 130 -14.05 16.39 -0.16
C SER A 130 -14.63 16.84 -1.49
N GLU A 131 -15.25 15.91 -2.22
CA GLU A 131 -16.12 16.22 -3.36
C GLU A 131 -17.56 16.53 -2.94
N ASP A 132 -17.95 16.12 -1.72
CA ASP A 132 -19.31 16.25 -1.20
C ASP A 132 -19.52 17.57 -0.46
N PHE A 133 -18.42 18.22 -0.03
CA PHE A 133 -18.44 19.48 0.71
C PHE A 133 -17.74 20.61 -0.05
N ASP A 134 -18.27 21.84 0.12
CA ASP A 134 -17.51 23.07 -0.09
C ASP A 134 -16.72 23.39 1.18
N ILE A 135 -15.39 23.24 1.15
CA ILE A 135 -14.52 23.59 2.28
C ILE A 135 -14.26 25.11 2.27
N ARG A 136 -14.61 25.80 3.35
CA ARG A 136 -14.40 27.24 3.50
C ARG A 136 -13.01 27.51 4.09
N GLY A 137 -12.29 28.46 3.51
CA GLY A 137 -10.99 28.89 4.02
C GLY A 137 -9.85 27.92 3.69
N LYS A 138 -8.91 27.76 4.63
CA LYS A 138 -7.73 26.90 4.44
C LYS A 138 -8.10 25.44 4.71
N PRO A 139 -7.82 24.50 3.79
CA PRO A 139 -8.12 23.07 3.99
C PRO A 139 -7.05 22.38 4.85
N VAL A 140 -6.38 23.11 5.74
CA VAL A 140 -5.28 22.61 6.57
C VAL A 140 -5.30 23.26 7.95
N ALA A 141 -5.09 22.47 8.99
CA ALA A 141 -4.98 22.92 10.37
C ALA A 141 -3.98 22.06 11.16
N ASP A 142 -3.30 22.68 12.13
CA ASP A 142 -2.49 21.95 13.10
C ASP A 142 -3.37 21.39 14.22
N LEU A 143 -2.98 20.22 14.72
CA LEU A 143 -3.60 19.51 15.83
C LEU A 143 -2.53 19.17 16.86
N VAL A 144 -2.56 19.87 17.99
CA VAL A 144 -1.65 19.60 19.12
C VAL A 144 -2.24 18.50 19.99
N VAL A 145 -1.69 17.30 19.86
CA VAL A 145 -2.09 16.12 20.62
C VAL A 145 -1.17 15.99 21.84
N PRO A 146 -1.67 16.16 23.08
CA PRO A 146 -0.85 15.94 24.27
C PRO A 146 -0.55 14.45 24.46
N ARG A 147 0.49 14.12 25.21
CA ARG A 147 0.82 12.72 25.55
C ARG A 147 -0.30 12.01 26.30
N ARG A 148 -1.07 12.74 27.09
CA ARG A 148 -2.18 12.22 27.89
C ARG A 148 -3.36 13.17 27.87
N GLY A 149 -4.54 12.61 28.09
CA GLY A 149 -5.78 13.38 28.13
C GLY A 149 -6.28 13.78 26.75
N ARG A 150 -7.17 14.77 26.75
CA ARG A 150 -7.88 15.27 25.56
C ARG A 150 -7.06 16.31 24.80
N THR A 151 -7.33 16.42 23.51
CA THR A 151 -6.84 17.51 22.67
C THR A 151 -7.40 18.84 23.18
N PRO A 152 -6.56 19.84 23.52
CA PRO A 152 -7.04 21.14 24.02
C PRO A 152 -7.83 21.94 22.98
N VAL A 153 -7.38 21.90 21.71
CA VAL A 153 -8.00 22.60 20.59
C VAL A 153 -8.11 21.63 19.42
N PRO A 154 -9.33 21.24 18.99
CA PRO A 154 -9.52 20.37 17.83
C PRO A 154 -9.09 21.09 16.54
N ALA A 155 -8.76 20.32 15.51
CA ALA A 155 -8.60 20.84 14.15
C ALA A 155 -10.00 21.15 13.58
N ARG A 156 -10.19 22.35 13.04
CA ARG A 156 -11.51 22.90 12.68
C ARG A 156 -11.60 23.22 11.20
N PHE A 157 -12.65 22.74 10.55
CA PHE A 157 -12.90 22.98 9.13
C PHE A 157 -14.37 23.37 8.93
N VAL A 158 -14.61 24.54 8.34
CA VAL A 158 -15.97 24.95 7.99
C VAL A 158 -16.32 24.38 6.63
N VAL A 159 -17.46 23.69 6.54
CA VAL A 159 -17.89 22.95 5.35
C VAL A 159 -19.37 23.16 5.08
N ALA A 160 -19.77 23.13 3.82
CA ALA A 160 -21.17 23.08 3.42
C ALA A 160 -21.44 21.91 2.49
N ALA A 161 -22.43 21.08 2.82
CA ALA A 161 -22.79 19.92 1.99
C ALA A 161 -23.32 20.40 0.63
N ARG A 162 -22.84 19.79 -0.46
CA ARG A 162 -23.25 20.14 -1.84
C ARG A 162 -24.52 19.41 -2.26
N TYR A 163 -24.79 18.24 -1.70
CA TYR A 163 -25.86 17.32 -2.12
C TYR A 163 -26.51 16.68 -0.90
N GLU A 164 -27.72 16.13 -1.07
CA GLU A 164 -28.38 15.28 -0.08
C GLU A 164 -27.79 13.85 -0.11
N GLY A 165 -27.86 13.14 1.02
CA GLY A 165 -27.35 11.79 1.20
C GLY A 165 -26.07 11.74 2.05
N ALA A 166 -25.34 10.63 1.96
CA ALA A 166 -24.06 10.46 2.63
C ALA A 166 -22.99 11.36 2.00
N CYS A 167 -22.31 12.16 2.81
CA CYS A 167 -21.26 13.08 2.42
C CYS A 167 -19.99 12.75 3.22
N THR A 168 -18.86 12.62 2.53
CA THR A 168 -17.59 12.22 3.14
C THR A 168 -16.55 13.34 3.07
N ILE A 169 -15.90 13.60 4.19
CA ILE A 169 -14.68 14.40 4.27
C ILE A 169 -13.50 13.48 4.59
N THR A 170 -12.45 13.58 3.78
CA THR A 170 -11.19 12.87 3.99
C THR A 170 -10.22 13.81 4.71
N ALA A 171 -9.65 13.37 5.82
CA ALA A 171 -8.56 14.04 6.51
C ALA A 171 -7.26 13.23 6.40
N ALA A 172 -6.27 13.76 5.68
CA ALA A 172 -4.90 13.28 5.67
C ALA A 172 -4.14 13.87 6.85
N VAL A 173 -3.62 13.00 7.72
CA VAL A 173 -2.88 13.36 8.93
C VAL A 173 -1.40 13.15 8.68
N HIS A 174 -0.60 14.16 8.99
CA HIS A 174 0.85 14.17 8.82
C HIS A 174 1.57 14.44 10.14
N LEU A 175 2.73 13.83 10.31
CA LEU A 175 3.69 14.11 11.38
C LEU A 175 5.03 14.51 10.75
N HIS A 176 5.44 15.76 10.94
CA HIS A 176 6.66 16.31 10.32
C HIS A 176 6.70 16.12 8.79
N GLY A 177 5.56 16.32 8.12
CA GLY A 177 5.40 16.14 6.67
C GLY A 177 5.13 14.70 6.22
N ASN A 178 5.42 13.71 7.07
CA ASN A 178 5.21 12.30 6.75
C ASN A 178 3.75 11.90 6.95
N PHE A 179 3.18 11.18 5.98
CA PHE A 179 1.84 10.64 6.11
C PHE A 179 1.72 9.66 7.28
N VAL A 180 0.69 9.84 8.09
CA VAL A 180 0.35 8.97 9.23
C VAL A 180 -0.91 8.17 8.88
N ASN A 181 -2.04 8.85 8.73
CA ASN A 181 -3.35 8.23 8.51
C ASN A 181 -4.20 9.05 7.55
N LEU A 182 -5.09 8.35 6.85
CA LEU A 182 -6.33 8.87 6.28
C LEU A 182 -7.47 8.56 7.24
N LEU A 183 -8.25 9.59 7.56
CA LEU A 183 -9.51 9.48 8.27
C LEU A 183 -10.63 9.82 7.27
N HIS A 184 -11.56 8.90 7.05
CA HIS A 184 -12.75 9.18 6.25
C HIS A 184 -13.93 9.35 7.21
N PHE A 185 -14.39 10.59 7.35
CA PHE A 185 -15.55 10.93 8.16
C PHE A 185 -16.76 11.11 7.24
N THR A 186 -17.74 10.23 7.39
CA THR A 186 -18.98 10.26 6.61
C THR A 186 -20.13 10.67 7.51
N VAL A 187 -20.89 11.68 7.07
CA VAL A 187 -22.09 12.22 7.73
C VAL A 187 -23.19 12.41 6.70
N TRP A 188 -24.43 12.62 7.12
CA TRP A 188 -25.56 12.67 6.21
C TRP A 188 -26.16 14.07 6.09
N ALA A 189 -26.55 14.46 4.88
CA ALA A 189 -27.25 15.71 4.59
C ALA A 189 -28.65 15.43 4.04
N GLY A 190 -29.66 16.19 4.48
CA GLY A 190 -31.07 16.08 4.05
C GLY A 190 -31.83 14.85 4.61
N THR A 191 -31.16 13.71 4.74
CA THR A 191 -31.72 12.46 5.30
C THR A 191 -30.91 12.00 6.49
N ALA A 192 -31.55 11.50 7.56
CA ALA A 192 -30.84 10.96 8.71
C ALA A 192 -30.08 9.67 8.36
N GLY A 193 -28.92 9.49 8.96
CA GLY A 193 -28.12 8.28 8.86
C GLY A 193 -26.92 8.36 9.81
N PRO A 194 -26.30 7.22 10.15
CA PRO A 194 -25.24 7.21 11.14
C PRO A 194 -23.98 7.90 10.61
N ALA A 195 -23.37 8.73 11.46
CA ALA A 195 -22.02 9.21 11.24
C ALA A 195 -21.02 8.05 11.40
N THR A 196 -20.00 8.00 10.54
CA THR A 196 -18.95 6.97 10.61
C THR A 196 -17.59 7.59 10.42
N LEU A 197 -16.59 7.03 11.09
CA LEU A 197 -15.19 7.38 10.95
C LEU A 197 -14.46 6.08 10.63
N THR A 198 -13.75 6.05 9.51
CA THR A 198 -12.86 4.95 9.21
C THR A 198 -11.43 5.45 9.09
N LYS A 199 -10.48 4.61 9.48
CA LYS A 199 -9.07 4.97 9.49
C LYS A 199 -8.25 3.95 8.71
N VAL A 200 -7.44 4.46 7.79
CA VAL A 200 -6.44 3.66 7.05
C VAL A 200 -5.12 4.43 7.11
N GLY A 201 -3.99 3.76 7.30
CA GLY A 201 -2.74 4.50 7.39
C GLY A 201 -1.53 3.61 7.53
N ARG A 202 -0.42 4.23 7.95
CA ARG A 202 0.81 3.53 8.27
C ARG A 202 0.69 2.78 9.59
N PRO A 203 1.24 1.56 9.68
CA PRO A 203 1.43 0.92 10.96
C PRO A 203 2.18 1.86 11.93
N PRO A 204 1.67 2.07 13.15
CA PRO A 204 2.17 3.16 13.98
C PRO A 204 3.65 3.07 14.41
N ASP A 205 4.17 1.86 14.60
CA ASP A 205 5.59 1.66 14.94
C ASP A 205 6.56 1.98 13.79
N ALA A 206 6.06 2.13 12.55
CA ALA A 206 6.87 2.61 11.42
C ALA A 206 7.33 4.06 11.65
N LEU A 207 6.56 4.84 12.42
CA LEU A 207 6.79 6.27 12.63
C LEU A 207 7.93 6.58 13.62
N ARG A 208 8.41 5.58 14.37
CA ARG A 208 9.53 5.70 15.34
C ARG A 208 10.88 6.06 14.71
N HIS A 209 11.08 5.68 13.46
CA HIS A 209 12.37 5.83 12.77
C HIS A 209 12.19 6.42 11.37
N LEU A 210 11.07 7.10 11.14
CA LEU A 210 10.69 7.55 9.82
C LEU A 210 11.39 8.89 9.53
N GLU A 211 12.30 8.88 8.57
CA GLU A 211 12.97 10.10 8.12
C GLU A 211 11.99 11.02 7.37
N PRO A 212 12.22 12.34 7.28
CA PRO A 212 11.37 13.22 6.47
C PRO A 212 11.36 12.79 4.99
N ARG A 213 10.17 12.71 4.39
CA ARG A 213 10.00 12.50 2.94
C ARG A 213 10.02 13.85 2.24
N ASP A 214 10.73 13.96 1.12
CA ASP A 214 10.80 15.21 0.33
C ASP A 214 9.44 15.54 -0.29
N MET A 215 8.72 14.50 -0.73
CA MET A 215 7.41 14.63 -1.34
C MET A 215 6.49 13.46 -0.95
N SER A 216 5.23 13.77 -0.64
CA SER A 216 4.14 12.82 -0.44
C SER A 216 3.03 13.08 -1.45
N LEU A 217 2.61 12.05 -2.16
CA LEU A 217 1.47 12.04 -3.08
C LEU A 217 0.45 11.02 -2.56
N ILE A 218 -0.73 11.49 -2.17
CA ILE A 218 -1.83 10.62 -1.75
C ILE A 218 -2.92 10.67 -2.82
N LEU A 219 -3.12 9.56 -3.52
CA LEU A 219 -4.12 9.44 -4.58
C LEU A 219 -5.35 8.71 -4.04
N GLN A 220 -6.51 9.30 -4.25
CA GLN A 220 -7.81 8.74 -3.92
C GLN A 220 -8.72 8.82 -5.14
N ARG A 221 -9.60 7.83 -5.32
CA ARG A 221 -10.63 7.94 -6.35
C ARG A 221 -11.64 9.02 -5.94
N ALA A 222 -11.93 9.88 -6.89
CA ALA A 222 -13.06 10.78 -6.82
C ALA A 222 -14.38 9.98 -6.78
N SER A 223 -15.42 10.50 -6.13
CA SER A 223 -16.73 9.86 -6.04
C SER A 223 -17.45 9.83 -7.39
N ARG A 224 -17.15 10.79 -8.28
CA ARG A 224 -17.74 10.87 -9.63
C ARG A 224 -16.89 10.21 -10.70
N SER A 225 -15.67 10.70 -10.88
CA SER A 225 -14.71 10.24 -11.89
C SER A 225 -13.38 10.96 -11.67
N GLY A 226 -12.27 10.31 -11.98
CA GLY A 226 -10.95 10.88 -11.74
C GLY A 226 -10.35 10.50 -10.40
N TYR A 227 -9.33 11.26 -9.99
CA TYR A 227 -8.62 11.08 -8.73
C TYR A 227 -8.39 12.43 -8.04
N GLU A 228 -8.54 12.47 -6.73
CA GLU A 228 -7.98 13.53 -5.89
C GLU A 228 -6.53 13.18 -5.52
N CYS A 229 -5.65 14.17 -5.57
CA CYS A 229 -4.26 14.06 -5.16
C CYS A 229 -3.94 15.07 -4.06
N ILE A 230 -3.67 14.58 -2.85
CA ILE A 230 -3.20 15.39 -1.72
C ILE A 230 -1.67 15.37 -1.74
N ILE A 231 -1.05 16.55 -1.61
CA ILE A 231 0.38 16.73 -1.82
C ILE A 231 1.04 17.43 -0.64
N THR A 232 2.15 16.86 -0.20
CA THR A 232 3.07 17.50 0.74
C THR A 232 4.43 17.55 0.07
N ALA A 233 5.05 18.73 -0.02
CA ALA A 233 6.38 18.87 -0.60
C ALA A 233 7.21 19.90 0.16
N GLY A 234 8.46 19.56 0.50
CA GLY A 234 9.34 20.45 1.27
C GLY A 234 8.75 20.87 2.62
N GLY A 235 7.93 20.01 3.25
CA GLY A 235 7.19 20.32 4.47
C GLY A 235 6.01 21.29 4.32
N VAL A 236 5.73 21.78 3.10
CA VAL A 236 4.59 22.63 2.80
C VAL A 236 3.44 21.78 2.27
N LEU A 237 2.26 21.94 2.87
CA LEU A 237 1.04 21.29 2.41
C LEU A 237 0.42 22.13 1.28
N SER A 238 0.24 21.49 0.13
CA SER A 238 -0.40 22.10 -1.04
C SER A 238 -1.87 21.68 -1.10
N PRO A 239 -2.77 22.52 -1.64
CA PRO A 239 -4.17 22.16 -1.81
C PRO A 239 -4.34 20.86 -2.60
N THR A 240 -5.44 20.16 -2.35
CA THR A 240 -5.81 18.96 -3.11
C THR A 240 -5.99 19.30 -4.58
N VAL A 241 -5.39 18.47 -5.43
CA VAL A 241 -5.40 18.62 -6.88
C VAL A 241 -6.32 17.57 -7.49
N PHE A 242 -7.17 17.98 -8.42
CA PHE A 242 -8.01 17.04 -9.17
C PHE A 242 -7.29 16.55 -10.43
N LEU A 243 -7.12 15.24 -10.55
CA LEU A 243 -6.59 14.54 -11.71
C LEU A 243 -7.77 13.93 -12.50
N PRO A 244 -8.10 14.47 -13.68
CA PRO A 244 -9.32 14.09 -14.42
C PRO A 244 -9.24 12.73 -15.12
N ILE A 245 -8.10 12.03 -15.05
CA ILE A 245 -7.93 10.73 -15.68
C ILE A 245 -8.84 9.68 -15.03
N THR A 246 -9.71 9.04 -15.80
CA THR A 246 -10.64 8.05 -15.21
C THR A 246 -9.91 6.78 -14.79
N THR A 247 -10.56 5.91 -14.01
CA THR A 247 -9.98 4.62 -13.65
C THR A 247 -9.73 3.74 -14.87
N GLU A 248 -10.67 3.72 -15.82
CA GLU A 248 -10.56 2.94 -17.05
C GLU A 248 -9.43 3.48 -17.93
N GLU A 249 -9.30 4.80 -18.04
CA GLU A 249 -8.19 5.42 -18.77
C GLU A 249 -6.84 5.12 -18.10
N LEU A 250 -6.76 5.24 -16.78
CA LEU A 250 -5.54 4.96 -16.03
C LEU A 250 -5.15 3.48 -16.14
N ALA A 251 -6.10 2.56 -16.00
CA ALA A 251 -5.88 1.14 -16.19
C ALA A 251 -5.37 0.84 -17.60
N ALA A 252 -5.99 1.42 -18.64
CA ALA A 252 -5.55 1.25 -20.03
C ALA A 252 -4.13 1.80 -20.27
N GLU A 253 -3.76 2.91 -19.64
CA GLU A 253 -2.39 3.46 -19.75
C GLU A 253 -1.37 2.61 -18.98
N ILE A 254 -1.74 2.03 -17.84
CA ILE A 254 -0.90 1.08 -17.10
C ILE A 254 -0.69 -0.19 -17.92
N ASP A 255 -1.75 -0.74 -18.51
CA ASP A 255 -1.67 -1.87 -19.44
C ASP A 255 -0.75 -1.56 -20.62
N HIS A 256 -0.86 -0.34 -21.18
CA HIS A 256 0.01 0.09 -22.25
C HIS A 256 1.49 0.11 -21.85
N VAL A 257 1.81 0.66 -20.67
CA VAL A 257 3.18 0.66 -20.13
C VAL A 257 3.70 -0.77 -19.94
N GLN A 258 2.89 -1.65 -19.38
CA GLN A 258 3.24 -3.06 -19.18
C GLN A 258 3.49 -3.78 -20.51
N GLN A 259 2.65 -3.55 -21.52
CA GLN A 259 2.84 -4.11 -22.86
C GLN A 259 4.12 -3.61 -23.53
N LYS A 260 4.45 -2.32 -23.41
CA LYS A 260 5.68 -1.75 -23.96
C LYS A 260 6.91 -2.32 -23.27
N LEU A 261 6.83 -2.51 -21.97
CA LEU A 261 7.87 -3.16 -21.21
C LEU A 261 8.05 -4.65 -21.58
N LEU A 262 6.95 -5.38 -21.80
CA LEU A 262 7.01 -6.75 -22.33
C LEU A 262 7.64 -6.80 -23.72
N SER A 263 7.45 -5.76 -24.54
CA SER A 263 8.10 -5.66 -25.85
C SER A 263 9.63 -5.51 -25.72
N VAL A 264 10.12 -4.78 -24.71
CA VAL A 264 11.55 -4.68 -24.39
C VAL A 264 12.12 -6.03 -23.98
N VAL A 265 11.42 -6.76 -23.11
CA VAL A 265 11.80 -8.13 -22.70
C VAL A 265 11.86 -9.08 -23.92
N ARG A 266 11.10 -8.79 -24.98
CA ARG A 266 11.03 -9.58 -26.21
C ARG A 266 11.94 -9.09 -27.34
N LEU A 267 12.79 -8.08 -27.10
CA LEU A 267 13.74 -7.60 -28.10
C LEU A 267 14.71 -8.69 -28.52
N ARG A 268 15.01 -8.71 -29.82
CA ARG A 268 15.92 -9.65 -30.45
C ARG A 268 17.12 -8.92 -31.03
N ASP A 269 18.28 -9.55 -30.99
CA ASP A 269 19.42 -9.12 -31.80
C ASP A 269 19.27 -9.58 -33.26
N ASP A 270 20.26 -9.23 -34.10
CA ASP A 270 20.31 -9.60 -35.52
C ASP A 270 20.32 -11.12 -35.75
N ALA A 271 20.74 -11.90 -34.76
CA ALA A 271 20.72 -13.36 -34.78
C ALA A 271 19.37 -13.94 -34.31
N GLY A 272 18.39 -13.10 -34.01
CA GLY A 272 17.07 -13.49 -33.54
C GLY A 272 17.03 -13.92 -32.07
N LYS A 273 18.10 -13.74 -31.29
CA LYS A 273 18.18 -14.15 -29.88
C LYS A 273 17.46 -13.15 -29.00
N LEU A 274 16.63 -13.64 -28.07
CA LEU A 274 15.93 -12.82 -27.07
C LEU A 274 16.92 -12.34 -25.99
N VAL A 275 17.58 -11.21 -26.23
CA VAL A 275 18.76 -10.77 -25.46
C VAL A 275 18.45 -10.55 -23.99
N PHE A 276 17.32 -9.91 -23.70
CA PHE A 276 16.85 -9.64 -22.33
C PHE A 276 16.41 -10.91 -21.57
N GLN A 277 16.13 -12.01 -22.28
CA GLN A 277 15.70 -13.27 -21.66
C GLN A 277 16.84 -14.26 -21.47
N THR A 278 17.83 -14.22 -22.36
CA THR A 278 18.90 -15.23 -22.45
C THR A 278 20.25 -14.72 -21.96
N GLY A 279 20.33 -13.45 -21.58
CA GLY A 279 21.51 -12.82 -20.98
C GLY A 279 21.13 -11.65 -20.09
N PHE A 280 22.08 -11.14 -19.33
CA PHE A 280 21.91 -9.93 -18.52
C PHE A 280 22.66 -8.73 -19.10
N GLN A 281 23.72 -8.94 -19.88
CA GLN A 281 24.42 -7.88 -20.61
C GLN A 281 23.67 -7.51 -21.90
N ILE A 282 23.27 -6.24 -22.02
CA ILE A 282 22.53 -5.73 -23.18
C ILE A 282 23.46 -4.97 -24.13
N PRO A 283 23.45 -5.28 -25.45
CA PRO A 283 24.14 -4.51 -26.46
C PRO A 283 23.65 -3.06 -26.54
N PRO A 284 24.52 -2.08 -26.80
CA PRO A 284 24.15 -0.67 -26.78
C PRO A 284 23.02 -0.28 -27.75
N PRO A 285 22.88 -0.84 -28.98
CA PRO A 285 21.71 -0.55 -29.82
C PRO A 285 20.39 -0.96 -29.17
N LEU A 286 20.32 -2.16 -28.59
CA LEU A 286 19.10 -2.67 -27.96
C LEU A 286 18.79 -1.96 -26.63
N GLU A 287 19.81 -1.50 -25.91
CA GLU A 287 19.63 -0.66 -24.74
C GLU A 287 19.02 0.70 -25.13
N ARG A 288 19.49 1.35 -26.20
CA ARG A 288 18.88 2.59 -26.70
C ARG A 288 17.44 2.40 -27.18
N ASP A 289 17.14 1.26 -27.81
CA ASP A 289 15.77 0.92 -28.20
C ASP A 289 14.88 0.71 -26.97
N ALA A 290 15.41 0.08 -25.93
CA ALA A 290 14.73 -0.06 -24.64
C ALA A 290 14.47 1.31 -23.99
N LEU A 291 15.48 2.19 -23.92
CA LEU A 291 15.35 3.55 -23.40
C LEU A 291 14.23 4.30 -24.13
N ARG A 292 14.27 4.33 -25.47
CA ARG A 292 13.24 5.01 -26.28
C ARG A 292 11.84 4.46 -26.02
N THR A 293 11.72 3.13 -25.95
CA THR A 293 10.44 2.45 -25.75
C THR A 293 9.86 2.76 -24.37
N LEU A 294 10.67 2.62 -23.32
CA LEU A 294 10.24 2.83 -21.94
C LEU A 294 10.00 4.31 -21.65
N ALA A 295 10.86 5.21 -22.14
CA ALA A 295 10.72 6.65 -21.92
C ALA A 295 9.42 7.18 -22.55
N LYS A 296 9.12 6.79 -23.80
CA LYS A 296 7.86 7.16 -24.46
C LYS A 296 6.64 6.64 -23.71
N ALA A 297 6.68 5.41 -23.20
CA ALA A 297 5.59 4.82 -22.42
C ALA A 297 5.40 5.52 -21.07
N GLY A 298 6.48 5.65 -20.28
CA GLY A 298 6.48 6.32 -18.99
C GLY A 298 6.12 7.79 -19.06
N GLY A 299 6.62 8.50 -20.08
CA GLY A 299 6.33 9.92 -20.32
C GLY A 299 4.90 10.16 -20.77
N ARG A 300 4.32 9.22 -21.53
CA ARG A 300 2.88 9.24 -21.86
C ARG A 300 2.03 9.09 -20.60
N LEU A 301 2.35 8.13 -19.71
CA LEU A 301 1.63 7.95 -18.46
C LEU A 301 1.75 9.18 -17.55
N PHE A 302 2.96 9.73 -17.39
CA PHE A 302 3.19 10.98 -16.65
C PHE A 302 2.34 12.14 -17.19
N ARG A 303 2.31 12.32 -18.52
CA ARG A 303 1.46 13.32 -19.18
C ARG A 303 -0.03 13.05 -18.94
N LYS A 304 -0.46 11.80 -18.99
CA LYS A 304 -1.87 11.42 -18.76
C LYS A 304 -2.33 11.71 -17.34
N LEU A 305 -1.45 11.55 -16.36
CA LEU A 305 -1.72 11.89 -14.96
C LEU A 305 -1.83 13.41 -14.75
N PHE A 306 -0.80 14.18 -15.11
CA PHE A 306 -0.69 15.59 -14.68
C PHE A 306 -1.04 16.63 -15.75
N PHE A 307 -0.99 16.23 -17.02
CA PHE A 307 -1.18 17.11 -18.17
C PHE A 307 -2.33 16.61 -19.07
N HIS A 308 -3.33 15.95 -18.46
CA HIS A 308 -4.55 15.56 -19.15
C HIS A 308 -5.18 16.78 -19.86
N PRO A 309 -5.83 16.64 -21.04
CA PRO A 309 -6.46 17.77 -21.71
C PRO A 309 -7.48 18.52 -20.84
N GLN A 310 -8.15 17.79 -19.94
CA GLN A 310 -9.11 18.35 -18.98
C GLN A 310 -8.46 18.77 -17.65
N ALA A 311 -7.14 18.66 -17.50
CA ALA A 311 -6.44 19.00 -16.26
C ALA A 311 -6.45 20.52 -16.02
N GLY A 312 -6.76 20.89 -14.78
CA GLY A 312 -6.69 22.25 -14.28
C GLY A 312 -5.24 22.79 -14.26
N SER A 313 -5.10 24.08 -13.94
CA SER A 313 -3.78 24.72 -13.83
C SER A 313 -2.96 24.17 -12.66
N ASP A 314 -3.63 23.74 -11.60
CA ASP A 314 -3.10 23.08 -10.40
C ASP A 314 -2.46 21.72 -10.72
N ALA A 315 -3.14 20.84 -11.45
CA ALA A 315 -2.60 19.54 -11.88
C ALA A 315 -1.37 19.69 -12.77
N LYS A 316 -1.41 20.66 -13.70
CA LYS A 316 -0.27 20.98 -14.57
C LYS A 316 0.89 21.58 -13.77
N ALA A 317 0.61 22.43 -12.79
CA ALA A 317 1.62 23.00 -11.90
C ALA A 317 2.30 21.92 -11.07
N LEU A 318 1.54 20.95 -10.55
CA LEU A 318 2.09 19.76 -9.87
C LEU A 318 3.00 18.95 -10.80
N GLY A 319 2.55 18.65 -12.01
CA GLY A 319 3.36 17.94 -12.99
C GLY A 319 4.67 18.67 -13.32
N ASN A 320 4.62 19.99 -13.45
CA ASN A 320 5.81 20.81 -13.67
C ASN A 320 6.75 20.82 -12.46
N TYR A 321 6.20 20.92 -11.25
CA TYR A 321 6.96 20.90 -10.01
C TYR A 321 7.68 19.56 -9.82
N LEU A 322 6.95 18.43 -9.90
CA LEU A 322 7.54 17.09 -9.80
C LEU A 322 8.62 16.87 -10.87
N ARG A 323 8.40 17.33 -12.11
CA ARG A 323 9.42 17.28 -13.17
C ARG A 323 10.67 18.09 -12.80
N ALA A 324 10.51 19.31 -12.31
CA ALA A 324 11.62 20.19 -11.98
C ALA A 324 12.50 19.61 -10.85
N GLU A 325 11.87 19.14 -9.78
CA GLU A 325 12.56 18.52 -8.64
C GLU A 325 13.25 17.20 -9.04
N ALA A 326 12.60 16.39 -9.86
CA ALA A 326 13.12 15.07 -10.23
C ALA A 326 14.29 15.12 -11.23
N ILE A 327 14.38 16.17 -12.05
CA ILE A 327 15.45 16.32 -13.05
C ILE A 327 16.70 17.00 -12.46
N ASP A 328 16.61 17.63 -11.29
CA ASP A 328 17.77 18.23 -10.65
C ASP A 328 18.84 17.16 -10.33
N ALA A 329 20.02 17.31 -10.95
CA ALA A 329 21.15 16.41 -10.80
C ALA A 329 21.72 16.36 -9.37
N GLN A 330 21.39 17.32 -8.51
CA GLN A 330 21.75 17.32 -7.09
C GLN A 330 20.67 16.69 -6.20
N ALA A 331 19.45 16.52 -6.72
CA ALA A 331 18.34 15.98 -5.94
C ALA A 331 18.36 14.44 -5.90
N LEU A 332 18.17 13.90 -4.70
CA LEU A 332 17.80 12.51 -4.44
C LEU A 332 16.49 12.53 -3.65
N LEU A 333 15.37 12.61 -4.35
CA LEU A 333 14.07 12.67 -3.72
C LEU A 333 13.71 11.35 -3.03
N THR A 334 13.09 11.47 -1.86
CA THR A 334 12.30 10.44 -1.21
C THR A 334 10.83 10.69 -1.52
N LEU A 335 10.32 9.97 -2.52
CA LEU A 335 8.94 10.07 -2.99
C LEU A 335 8.07 9.05 -2.27
N GLN A 336 7.19 9.55 -1.42
CA GLN A 336 6.17 8.75 -0.77
C GLN A 336 4.88 8.79 -1.59
N VAL A 337 4.38 7.61 -1.93
CA VAL A 337 3.10 7.45 -2.60
C VAL A 337 2.15 6.63 -1.74
N VAL A 338 0.96 7.17 -1.57
CA VAL A 338 -0.17 6.51 -0.94
C VAL A 338 -1.22 6.31 -2.01
N ASP A 339 -1.33 5.08 -2.49
CA ASP A 339 -2.29 4.69 -3.53
C ASP A 339 -2.91 3.35 -3.12
N LYS A 340 -4.24 3.33 -2.98
CA LYS A 340 -4.99 2.14 -2.57
C LYS A 340 -5.40 1.28 -3.77
N GLU A 341 -5.53 1.86 -4.97
CA GLU A 341 -6.33 1.25 -6.05
C GLU A 341 -5.74 1.38 -7.44
N ALA A 342 -4.88 2.36 -7.72
CA ALA A 342 -4.43 2.68 -9.06
C ALA A 342 -3.19 1.89 -9.53
N ALA A 343 -2.46 1.21 -8.64
CA ALA A 343 -1.32 0.33 -8.96
C ALA A 343 -0.30 0.94 -9.96
N ILE A 344 -0.10 2.25 -9.88
CA ILE A 344 0.68 3.01 -10.85
C ILE A 344 2.16 2.57 -10.82
N PRO A 345 2.80 2.34 -11.99
CA PRO A 345 4.22 1.99 -12.07
C PRO A 345 5.12 3.22 -11.87
N TRP A 346 5.14 3.77 -10.65
CA TRP A 346 5.89 4.99 -10.31
C TRP A 346 7.36 4.95 -10.71
N ALA A 347 8.01 3.80 -10.57
CA ALA A 347 9.41 3.61 -10.98
C ALA A 347 9.63 3.84 -12.49
N LEU A 348 8.63 3.54 -13.32
CA LEU A 348 8.67 3.67 -14.78
C LEU A 348 8.18 5.03 -15.27
N LEU A 349 7.71 5.92 -14.40
CA LEU A 349 7.37 7.28 -14.82
C LEU A 349 8.64 7.98 -15.28
N TYR A 350 8.56 8.51 -16.50
CA TYR A 350 9.62 9.26 -17.14
C TYR A 350 9.23 10.73 -17.18
N VAL A 351 10.00 11.58 -16.50
CA VAL A 351 9.66 13.00 -16.33
C VAL A 351 10.26 13.89 -17.42
N GLY A 352 11.26 13.41 -18.16
CA GLY A 352 11.93 14.15 -19.23
C GLY A 352 11.08 14.36 -20.48
N ASP A 353 11.63 15.11 -21.44
CA ASP A 353 11.02 15.26 -22.77
C ASP A 353 11.14 13.96 -23.58
N VAL A 354 10.09 13.65 -24.34
CA VAL A 354 9.96 12.43 -25.16
C VAL A 354 9.58 12.74 -26.61
N SER A 355 9.69 14.01 -27.03
CA SER A 355 9.60 14.40 -28.44
C SER A 355 10.63 13.63 -29.29
N ASP A 356 10.43 13.57 -30.59
CA ASP A 356 11.29 12.76 -31.46
C ASP A 356 12.74 13.28 -31.55
N ASP A 357 12.93 14.58 -31.30
CA ASP A 357 14.22 15.27 -31.21
C ASP A 357 14.80 15.34 -29.78
N ALA A 358 14.05 14.92 -28.77
CA ALA A 358 14.53 14.94 -27.38
C ALA A 358 15.71 13.99 -27.18
N THR A 359 16.70 14.47 -26.40
CA THR A 359 17.74 13.60 -25.88
C THR A 359 17.19 12.86 -24.66
N LEU A 360 17.07 11.54 -24.79
CA LEU A 360 16.56 10.69 -23.72
C LEU A 360 17.68 10.30 -22.75
N ASP A 361 17.35 10.20 -21.47
CA ASP A 361 18.28 9.81 -20.42
C ASP A 361 17.62 8.88 -19.40
N TRP A 362 18.35 7.86 -18.95
CA TRP A 362 17.91 6.97 -17.89
C TRP A 362 17.69 7.69 -16.55
N ASP A 363 18.38 8.80 -16.33
CA ASP A 363 18.24 9.62 -15.12
C ASP A 363 16.87 10.29 -15.00
N TYR A 364 16.09 10.35 -16.08
CA TYR A 364 14.75 10.91 -16.06
C TYR A 364 13.65 9.90 -15.69
N PHE A 365 14.00 8.65 -15.35
CA PHE A 365 13.08 7.74 -14.69
C PHE A 365 13.13 7.89 -13.18
N LEU A 366 11.97 8.07 -12.54
CA LEU A 366 11.90 8.20 -11.08
C LEU A 366 12.56 7.02 -10.37
N GLY A 367 12.33 5.79 -10.84
CA GLY A 367 12.83 4.57 -10.21
C GLY A 367 14.32 4.31 -10.36
N LEU A 368 15.00 5.05 -11.25
CA LEU A 368 16.46 5.00 -11.39
C LEU A 368 17.14 6.16 -10.67
N ARG A 369 16.45 7.27 -10.39
CA ARG A 369 17.08 8.43 -9.74
C ARG A 369 16.70 8.62 -8.28
N HIS A 370 15.51 8.18 -7.86
CA HIS A 370 14.91 8.53 -6.57
C HIS A 370 14.48 7.31 -5.76
N LEU A 371 14.29 7.53 -4.47
CA LEU A 371 13.72 6.54 -3.57
C LEU A 371 12.19 6.63 -3.68
N ILE A 372 11.55 5.52 -4.03
CA ILE A 372 10.09 5.45 -4.18
C ILE A 372 9.54 4.53 -3.11
N GLU A 373 8.76 5.10 -2.21
CA GLU A 373 8.03 4.43 -1.15
C GLU A 373 6.56 4.32 -1.56
N GLN A 374 6.06 3.10 -1.81
CA GLN A 374 4.62 2.89 -1.89
C GLN A 374 4.12 2.38 -0.55
N VAL A 375 3.37 3.23 0.16
CA VAL A 375 2.95 2.98 1.53
C VAL A 375 2.01 1.77 1.55
N PRO A 376 2.31 0.72 2.32
CA PRO A 376 1.42 -0.41 2.47
C PRO A 376 0.20 -0.01 3.31
N LEU A 377 -0.88 0.39 2.65
CA LEU A 377 -2.15 0.68 3.31
C LEU A 377 -2.83 -0.61 3.76
N GLY A 378 -3.20 -0.67 5.04
CA GLY A 378 -3.97 -1.78 5.61
C GLY A 378 -4.51 -1.43 6.99
N PRO A 379 -5.25 -2.34 7.63
CA PRO A 379 -5.63 -2.18 9.04
C PRO A 379 -4.39 -1.90 9.88
N LEU A 380 -4.41 -0.88 10.74
CA LEU A 380 -3.26 -0.52 11.57
C LEU A 380 -2.93 -1.65 12.54
N LEU A 381 -1.85 -2.38 12.28
CA LEU A 381 -1.38 -3.44 13.16
C LEU A 381 -0.29 -2.89 14.09
N ARG A 382 -0.49 -3.10 15.40
CA ARG A 382 0.52 -2.82 16.43
C ARG A 382 1.74 -3.74 16.27
N GLY A 383 2.94 -3.25 16.59
CA GLY A 383 4.19 -4.02 16.66
C GLY A 383 5.07 -4.00 15.40
N ARG A 384 4.73 -3.21 14.37
CA ARG A 384 5.47 -3.16 13.08
C ARG A 384 6.66 -2.20 13.13
N THR A 385 7.81 -2.71 13.56
CA THR A 385 9.08 -1.97 13.51
C THR A 385 9.49 -1.70 12.05
N LEU A 386 10.41 -0.78 11.77
CA LEU A 386 11.15 -0.73 10.48
C LEU A 386 12.35 -1.70 10.45
N LYS A 387 12.72 -2.24 11.61
CA LYS A 387 13.88 -3.12 11.80
C LYS A 387 13.49 -4.60 11.81
N ILE A 388 13.96 -5.37 10.85
CA ILE A 388 13.86 -6.83 10.87
C ILE A 388 14.98 -7.35 11.77
N SER A 389 14.65 -7.73 13.01
CA SER A 389 15.63 -8.21 13.99
C SER A 389 16.37 -9.43 13.46
N SER A 390 17.69 -9.38 13.35
CA SER A 390 18.49 -10.55 13.02
C SER A 390 18.90 -11.38 14.24
N THR A 391 18.38 -11.05 15.44
CA THR A 391 18.73 -11.68 16.70
C THR A 391 17.53 -12.42 17.33
N PRO A 392 17.72 -13.66 17.83
CA PRO A 392 18.96 -14.45 17.78
C PRO A 392 19.34 -14.90 16.35
N GLU A 393 18.36 -15.03 15.47
CA GLU A 393 18.53 -15.37 14.05
C GLU A 393 17.54 -14.61 13.16
N LEU A 394 17.90 -14.44 11.89
CA LEU A 394 17.03 -14.05 10.79
C LEU A 394 16.56 -15.31 10.05
N THR A 395 15.25 -15.56 10.04
CA THR A 395 14.66 -16.69 9.30
C THR A 395 14.11 -16.26 7.93
N VAL A 396 14.53 -16.95 6.87
CA VAL A 396 14.00 -16.77 5.50
C VAL A 396 13.22 -18.02 5.09
N GLY A 397 11.92 -17.86 4.86
CA GLY A 397 11.07 -18.82 4.17
C GLY A 397 11.38 -18.79 2.68
N LEU A 398 12.08 -19.82 2.20
CA LEU A 398 12.61 -19.89 0.85
C LEU A 398 11.69 -20.78 -0.01
N ASN A 399 10.75 -20.15 -0.71
CA ASN A 399 9.74 -20.85 -1.52
C ASN A 399 10.20 -20.90 -2.98
N LEU A 400 10.70 -22.07 -3.40
CA LEU A 400 11.31 -22.25 -4.73
C LEU A 400 10.50 -23.22 -5.57
N ASN A 401 10.20 -22.82 -6.79
CA ASN A 401 9.91 -23.76 -7.86
C ASN A 401 11.24 -24.26 -8.42
N LEU A 402 11.49 -25.57 -8.37
CA LEU A 402 12.74 -26.18 -8.84
C LEU A 402 12.78 -26.47 -10.35
N ARG A 403 11.70 -26.17 -11.08
CA ARG A 403 11.55 -26.42 -12.52
C ARG A 403 11.01 -25.17 -13.20
N VAL A 404 11.84 -24.12 -13.25
CA VAL A 404 11.50 -22.86 -13.91
C VAL A 404 12.02 -22.90 -15.35
N GLY A 405 11.21 -23.41 -16.29
CA GLY A 405 11.52 -23.29 -17.72
C GLY A 405 12.46 -24.35 -18.33
N PRO A 406 13.12 -24.05 -19.48
CA PRO A 406 14.03 -24.96 -20.20
C PRO A 406 15.27 -25.35 -19.38
N ASP A 407 15.99 -26.41 -19.79
CA ASP A 407 17.15 -26.96 -19.05
C ASP A 407 18.21 -25.93 -18.63
N LEU A 408 18.48 -24.93 -19.48
CA LEU A 408 19.43 -23.86 -19.16
C LEU A 408 18.93 -22.96 -18.02
N VAL A 409 17.63 -22.66 -17.95
CA VAL A 409 17.06 -21.89 -16.83
C VAL A 409 17.03 -22.77 -15.58
N ASN A 410 16.68 -24.05 -15.70
CA ASN A 410 16.72 -25.01 -14.58
C ASN A 410 18.11 -25.13 -13.95
N SER A 411 19.19 -25.12 -14.76
CA SER A 411 20.56 -25.10 -14.23
C SER A 411 20.84 -23.86 -13.37
N ARG A 412 20.30 -22.70 -13.75
CA ARG A 412 20.43 -21.45 -13.00
C ARG A 412 19.58 -21.42 -11.74
N VAL A 413 18.39 -22.05 -11.77
CA VAL A 413 17.57 -22.25 -10.57
C VAL A 413 18.32 -23.13 -9.55
N GLN A 414 18.97 -24.19 -10.02
CA GLN A 414 19.79 -25.05 -9.16
C GLN A 414 20.99 -24.29 -8.58
N GLU A 415 21.71 -23.51 -9.39
CA GLU A 415 22.78 -22.62 -8.92
C GLU A 415 22.26 -21.62 -7.87
N HIS A 416 21.08 -21.02 -8.11
CA HIS A 416 20.45 -20.09 -7.18
C HIS A 416 20.10 -20.78 -5.84
N GLN A 417 19.50 -21.97 -5.90
CA GLN A 417 19.19 -22.77 -4.72
C GLN A 417 20.47 -23.13 -3.95
N GLN A 418 21.51 -23.56 -4.66
CA GLN A 418 22.82 -23.85 -4.06
C GLN A 418 23.38 -22.62 -3.39
N ARG A 419 23.37 -21.46 -4.05
CA ARG A 419 23.84 -20.20 -3.45
C ARG A 419 23.12 -19.92 -2.13
N TRP A 420 21.79 -20.00 -2.12
CA TRP A 420 21.02 -19.84 -0.87
C TRP A 420 21.48 -20.83 0.20
N GLN A 421 21.62 -22.12 -0.12
CA GLN A 421 22.10 -23.13 0.83
C GLN A 421 23.49 -22.84 1.40
N HIS A 422 24.35 -22.13 0.66
CA HIS A 422 25.68 -21.73 1.13
C HIS A 422 25.66 -20.44 1.95
N LEU A 423 24.64 -19.57 1.84
CA LEU A 423 24.61 -18.28 2.54
C LEU A 423 24.75 -18.40 4.07
N PRO A 424 24.12 -19.37 4.77
CA PRO A 424 24.32 -19.53 6.22
C PRO A 424 25.76 -19.79 6.66
N SER A 425 26.61 -20.35 5.79
CA SER A 425 28.05 -20.51 6.09
C SER A 425 28.84 -19.21 5.90
N GLN A 426 28.30 -18.28 5.11
CA GLN A 426 28.91 -16.99 4.78
C GLN A 426 28.34 -15.82 5.59
N ARG A 427 27.18 -16.00 6.23
CA ARG A 427 26.46 -14.97 6.98
C ARG A 427 25.94 -15.57 8.29
N LYS A 428 26.51 -15.14 9.42
CA LYS A 428 26.08 -15.60 10.76
C LYS A 428 24.63 -15.17 11.00
N ARG A 429 23.90 -15.97 11.80
CA ARG A 429 22.50 -15.73 12.19
C ARG A 429 21.49 -15.82 11.05
N LEU A 430 21.81 -16.46 9.94
CA LEU A 430 20.87 -16.72 8.86
C LEU A 430 20.34 -18.16 8.93
N SER A 431 19.03 -18.31 9.01
CA SER A 431 18.33 -19.61 8.97
C SER A 431 17.41 -19.67 7.76
N LEU A 432 17.46 -20.77 7.01
CA LEU A 432 16.68 -20.95 5.79
C LEU A 432 15.65 -22.07 5.97
N ARG A 433 14.42 -21.82 5.55
CA ARG A 433 13.32 -22.78 5.55
C ARG A 433 12.87 -23.04 4.10
N PRO A 434 13.52 -23.99 3.38
CA PRO A 434 13.18 -24.26 1.99
C PRO A 434 11.82 -24.95 1.87
N ARG A 435 11.00 -24.50 0.92
CA ARG A 435 9.69 -25.09 0.57
C ARG A 435 9.56 -25.15 -0.94
N THR A 436 9.16 -26.32 -1.46
CA THR A 436 9.10 -26.57 -2.91
C THR A 436 7.74 -27.10 -3.37
N THR A 437 6.76 -27.20 -2.46
CA THR A 437 5.43 -27.73 -2.76
C THR A 437 4.35 -26.73 -2.33
N ARG A 438 3.21 -26.75 -3.03
CA ARG A 438 2.04 -25.91 -2.69
C ARG A 438 1.62 -26.12 -1.24
N THR A 439 1.54 -27.38 -0.82
CA THR A 439 1.11 -27.75 0.54
C THR A 439 2.06 -27.21 1.60
N ALA A 440 3.38 -27.32 1.42
CA ALA A 440 4.34 -26.81 2.40
C ALA A 440 4.23 -25.29 2.58
N VAL A 441 4.00 -24.55 1.48
CA VAL A 441 3.77 -23.10 1.54
C VAL A 441 2.49 -22.79 2.31
N LEU A 442 1.37 -23.46 1.98
CA LEU A 442 0.10 -23.24 2.66
C LEU A 442 0.16 -23.54 4.16
N GLU A 443 0.76 -24.66 4.55
CA GLU A 443 0.92 -25.01 5.97
C GLU A 443 1.76 -23.98 6.72
N ALA A 444 2.85 -23.49 6.12
CA ALA A 444 3.63 -22.42 6.72
C ALA A 444 2.87 -21.09 6.82
N LEU A 445 2.02 -20.78 5.85
CA LEU A 445 1.18 -19.59 5.89
C LEU A 445 0.02 -19.72 6.90
N LYS A 446 -0.41 -20.94 7.26
CA LYS A 446 -1.43 -21.22 8.28
C LYS A 446 -0.86 -21.29 9.70
N ASP A 447 0.42 -21.56 9.83
CA ASP A 447 1.04 -21.83 11.13
C ASP A 447 1.23 -20.54 11.95
N PRO A 448 0.52 -20.36 13.08
CA PRO A 448 0.66 -19.18 13.94
C PRO A 448 2.01 -19.15 14.69
N SER A 449 2.79 -20.23 14.63
CA SER A 449 4.16 -20.32 15.14
C SER A 449 5.22 -20.09 14.07
N ASN A 450 4.82 -19.83 12.81
CA ASN A 450 5.78 -19.62 11.73
C ASN A 450 6.72 -18.43 12.05
N GLY A 451 8.01 -18.71 11.98
CA GLY A 451 9.10 -17.79 12.30
C GLY A 451 9.66 -17.03 11.09
N ASP A 452 9.10 -17.18 9.90
CA ASP A 452 9.59 -16.52 8.69
C ASP A 452 9.54 -14.99 8.84
N GLN A 453 10.71 -14.34 8.78
CA GLN A 453 10.85 -12.87 8.81
C GLN A 453 11.02 -12.29 7.41
N ILE A 454 11.46 -13.12 6.47
CA ILE A 454 11.43 -12.87 5.04
C ILE A 454 10.75 -14.06 4.39
N VAL A 455 9.83 -13.80 3.47
CA VAL A 455 9.21 -14.83 2.63
C VAL A 455 9.61 -14.54 1.20
N TYR A 456 10.53 -15.33 0.65
CA TYR A 456 10.99 -15.18 -0.73
C TYR A 456 10.31 -16.23 -1.60
N PHE A 457 9.61 -15.79 -2.64
CA PHE A 457 9.07 -16.63 -3.68
C PHE A 457 9.93 -16.49 -4.93
N TYR A 458 10.47 -17.61 -5.41
CA TYR A 458 11.01 -17.73 -6.76
C TYR A 458 10.23 -18.84 -7.46
N CYS A 459 9.25 -18.45 -8.27
CA CYS A 459 8.21 -19.34 -8.75
C CYS A 459 7.73 -18.95 -10.15
N HIS A 460 6.86 -19.77 -10.73
CA HIS A 460 6.09 -19.34 -11.89
C HIS A 460 4.87 -18.55 -11.46
N ALA A 461 4.54 -17.46 -12.15
CA ALA A 461 3.19 -16.92 -12.12
C ALA A 461 2.41 -17.51 -13.29
N VAL A 462 1.09 -17.74 -13.17
CA VAL A 462 0.16 -17.95 -14.29
C VAL A 462 -1.12 -17.18 -14.03
N ALA A 463 -1.70 -16.51 -15.04
CA ALA A 463 -3.11 -16.12 -14.98
C ALA A 463 -3.94 -17.25 -15.56
N GLN A 464 -4.98 -17.67 -14.84
CA GLN A 464 -5.96 -18.60 -15.38
C GLN A 464 -7.12 -17.83 -16.01
N GLY A 465 -7.49 -18.21 -17.25
CA GLY A 465 -8.66 -17.72 -17.96
C GLY A 465 -8.30 -16.80 -19.14
N ARG A 466 -8.69 -17.20 -20.36
CA ARG A 466 -8.46 -16.42 -21.59
C ARG A 466 -9.74 -15.72 -22.08
N ASN A 467 -10.83 -15.71 -21.30
CA ASN A 467 -12.11 -15.12 -21.74
C ASN A 467 -13.13 -14.72 -20.65
N ASP A 468 -12.82 -14.85 -19.37
CA ASP A 468 -13.76 -14.50 -18.30
C ASP A 468 -13.09 -13.47 -17.38
N ASP A 469 -13.79 -12.37 -17.05
CA ASP A 469 -13.36 -11.21 -16.25
C ASP A 469 -12.90 -11.52 -14.80
N THR A 470 -12.63 -12.77 -14.47
CA THR A 470 -12.14 -13.22 -13.15
C THR A 470 -10.74 -13.84 -13.29
N GLY A 471 -9.77 -13.02 -13.71
CA GLY A 471 -8.37 -13.41 -13.83
C GLY A 471 -7.81 -13.91 -12.49
N ARG A 472 -7.84 -15.22 -12.26
CA ARG A 472 -7.27 -15.87 -11.08
C ARG A 472 -5.76 -15.92 -11.24
N ALA A 473 -5.08 -14.98 -10.57
CA ALA A 473 -3.64 -14.97 -10.43
C ALA A 473 -3.16 -16.16 -9.58
N ALA A 474 -2.10 -16.85 -10.03
CA ALA A 474 -1.56 -17.99 -9.31
C ALA A 474 -0.03 -18.04 -9.28
N ILE A 475 0.51 -18.45 -8.13
CA ILE A 475 1.92 -18.80 -7.93
C ILE A 475 2.05 -20.32 -8.05
N THR A 476 2.88 -20.83 -8.96
CA THR A 476 3.05 -22.26 -9.16
C THR A 476 4.38 -22.71 -8.56
N MET A 477 4.31 -23.59 -7.56
CA MET A 477 5.48 -24.17 -6.86
C MET A 477 5.94 -25.48 -7.52
N GLU A 478 4.99 -26.25 -8.06
CA GLU A 478 5.20 -27.54 -8.70
C GLU A 478 4.27 -27.67 -9.92
N PRO A 479 4.62 -28.47 -10.94
CA PRO A 479 3.80 -28.62 -12.13
C PRO A 479 2.35 -28.99 -11.81
N ASN A 480 1.39 -28.33 -12.46
CA ASN A 480 -0.06 -28.57 -12.33
C ASN A 480 -0.66 -28.33 -10.93
N SER A 481 0.05 -27.64 -10.03
CA SER A 481 -0.46 -27.28 -8.70
C SER A 481 -0.32 -25.76 -8.46
N PRO A 482 -1.13 -24.95 -9.17
CA PRO A 482 -1.16 -23.51 -8.96
C PRO A 482 -1.66 -23.19 -7.54
N LEU A 483 -1.02 -22.22 -6.90
CA LEU A 483 -1.48 -21.58 -5.68
C LEU A 483 -2.15 -20.26 -6.07
N THR A 484 -3.47 -20.30 -6.27
CA THR A 484 -4.26 -19.12 -6.61
C THR A 484 -4.48 -18.22 -5.40
N LEU A 485 -4.94 -16.99 -5.64
CA LEU A 485 -5.42 -16.11 -4.56
C LEU A 485 -6.61 -16.73 -3.81
N ASP A 486 -7.53 -17.39 -4.51
CA ASP A 486 -8.67 -18.09 -3.90
C ASP A 486 -8.17 -19.22 -2.97
N ASP A 487 -7.19 -20.01 -3.42
CA ASP A 487 -6.57 -21.04 -2.57
C ASP A 487 -5.98 -20.44 -1.28
N LEU A 488 -5.31 -19.30 -1.38
CA LEU A 488 -4.75 -18.61 -0.24
C LEU A 488 -5.83 -18.06 0.70
N ASN A 489 -6.93 -17.52 0.16
CA ASN A 489 -8.06 -17.02 0.93
C ASN A 489 -8.79 -18.16 1.65
N ASP A 490 -9.10 -19.24 0.93
CA ASP A 490 -9.88 -20.37 1.43
C ASP A 490 -9.10 -21.21 2.43
N ASN A 491 -7.82 -21.45 2.16
CA ASN A 491 -7.03 -22.39 2.95
C ASN A 491 -6.16 -21.70 3.99
N ALA A 492 -5.51 -20.59 3.67
CA ALA A 492 -4.63 -19.89 4.61
C ALA A 492 -5.33 -18.72 5.33
N GLY A 493 -6.56 -18.38 4.94
CA GLY A 493 -7.39 -17.36 5.55
C GLY A 493 -6.90 -15.93 5.26
N VAL A 494 -7.82 -14.98 5.26
CA VAL A 494 -7.52 -13.53 5.16
C VAL A 494 -7.30 -12.88 6.53
N SER A 495 -7.92 -13.43 7.58
CA SER A 495 -7.88 -12.87 8.94
C SER A 495 -6.70 -13.39 9.76
N LEU A 496 -6.08 -14.49 9.35
CA LEU A 496 -4.96 -15.09 10.07
C LEU A 496 -3.69 -14.26 9.87
N ARG A 497 -3.15 -13.73 10.96
CA ARG A 497 -1.95 -12.87 10.94
C ARG A 497 -0.67 -13.65 10.68
N LEU A 498 0.26 -13.03 9.95
CA LEU A 498 1.63 -13.52 9.80
C LEU A 498 2.46 -13.11 11.03
N PRO A 499 2.92 -14.06 11.88
CA PRO A 499 3.38 -13.76 13.25
C PRO A 499 4.58 -12.82 13.32
N LYS A 500 5.52 -12.93 12.37
CA LYS A 500 6.75 -12.13 12.34
C LYS A 500 6.68 -10.92 11.41
N GLN A 501 5.50 -10.65 10.84
CA GLN A 501 5.29 -9.53 9.91
C GLN A 501 6.35 -9.51 8.79
N PRO A 502 6.45 -10.59 8.00
CA PRO A 502 7.56 -10.78 7.10
C PRO A 502 7.64 -9.70 6.03
N LEU A 503 8.85 -9.43 5.54
CA LEU A 503 9.04 -8.85 4.21
C LEU A 503 8.80 -9.94 3.17
N VAL A 504 7.84 -9.72 2.27
CA VAL A 504 7.54 -10.67 1.19
C VAL A 504 8.21 -10.20 -0.09
N PHE A 505 8.98 -11.07 -0.72
CA PHE A 505 9.64 -10.80 -2.00
C PHE A 505 9.15 -11.82 -3.03
N ILE A 506 8.46 -11.35 -4.07
CA ILE A 506 7.83 -12.19 -5.10
C ILE A 506 8.56 -12.03 -6.42
N ASN A 507 9.45 -12.99 -6.71
CA ASN A 507 10.00 -13.21 -8.05
C ASN A 507 9.16 -14.26 -8.77
N ALA A 508 8.09 -13.82 -9.44
CA ALA A 508 7.28 -14.70 -10.25
C ALA A 508 7.66 -14.58 -11.74
N CYS A 509 8.29 -15.61 -12.28
CA CYS A 509 8.85 -15.61 -13.62
C CYS A 509 7.96 -16.39 -14.61
N GLU A 510 7.87 -15.89 -15.84
CA GLU A 510 7.57 -16.65 -17.08
C GLU A 510 6.16 -16.84 -17.67
N SER A 511 5.00 -16.61 -17.05
CA SER A 511 3.75 -16.78 -17.84
C SER A 511 3.45 -15.63 -18.80
N ALA A 512 2.77 -15.98 -19.89
CA ALA A 512 2.47 -15.11 -21.01
C ALA A 512 1.30 -14.13 -20.76
N ASP A 513 0.55 -14.31 -19.67
CA ASP A 513 -0.73 -13.65 -19.41
C ASP A 513 -0.77 -12.95 -18.04
N LEU A 514 0.34 -12.37 -17.58
CA LEU A 514 0.32 -11.54 -16.36
C LEU A 514 -0.49 -10.26 -16.62
N THR A 515 -1.72 -10.23 -16.11
CA THR A 515 -2.57 -9.03 -16.04
C THR A 515 -2.17 -8.19 -14.82
N PRO A 516 -2.52 -6.88 -14.79
CA PRO A 516 -2.40 -6.06 -13.57
C PRO A 516 -2.98 -6.74 -12.32
N LEU A 517 -4.00 -7.61 -12.53
CA LEU A 517 -4.69 -8.38 -11.50
C LEU A 517 -3.78 -9.27 -10.64
N PHE A 518 -2.60 -9.65 -11.15
CA PHE A 518 -1.69 -10.53 -10.39
C PHE A 518 -1.22 -9.86 -9.09
N TYR A 519 -0.65 -8.67 -9.20
CA TYR A 519 -0.12 -7.98 -8.02
C TYR A 519 -1.19 -7.21 -7.27
N THR A 520 -2.30 -6.83 -7.91
CA THR A 520 -3.47 -6.27 -7.20
C THR A 520 -4.17 -7.32 -6.31
N GLY A 521 -3.83 -8.60 -6.40
CA GLY A 521 -4.32 -9.65 -5.50
C GLY A 521 -3.33 -10.03 -4.39
N PHE A 522 -2.12 -10.45 -4.75
CA PHE A 522 -1.14 -10.95 -3.78
C PHE A 522 -0.59 -9.86 -2.86
N VAL A 523 -0.36 -8.64 -3.35
CA VAL A 523 0.12 -7.52 -2.51
C VAL A 523 -0.89 -7.21 -1.40
N PRO A 524 -2.16 -6.89 -1.69
CA PRO A 524 -3.13 -6.62 -0.63
C PRO A 524 -3.40 -7.86 0.25
N TYR A 525 -3.32 -9.08 -0.29
CA TYR A 525 -3.41 -10.30 0.54
C TYR A 525 -2.33 -10.35 1.62
N PHE A 526 -1.05 -10.27 1.25
CA PHE A 526 0.04 -10.33 2.24
C PHE A 526 0.01 -9.13 3.20
N LEU A 527 -0.26 -7.92 2.69
CA LEU A 527 -0.36 -6.71 3.51
C LEU A 527 -1.52 -6.80 4.50
N SER A 528 -2.70 -7.26 4.06
CA SER A 528 -3.87 -7.46 4.92
C SER A 528 -3.63 -8.52 5.99
N ARG A 529 -2.77 -9.52 5.73
CA ARG A 529 -2.33 -10.52 6.73
C ARG A 529 -1.19 -10.04 7.63
N GLY A 530 -0.72 -8.81 7.45
CA GLY A 530 0.27 -8.18 8.32
C GLY A 530 1.72 -8.31 7.87
N ALA A 531 1.98 -8.73 6.63
CA ALA A 531 3.31 -8.60 6.04
C ALA A 531 3.75 -7.13 6.06
N ARG A 532 5.01 -6.90 6.48
CA ARG A 532 5.65 -5.59 6.59
C ARG A 532 5.69 -4.82 5.28
N GLY A 533 5.90 -5.54 4.20
CA GLY A 533 5.94 -5.00 2.86
C GLY A 533 6.00 -6.13 1.85
N VAL A 534 5.70 -5.79 0.60
CA VAL A 534 5.74 -6.71 -0.53
C VAL A 534 6.55 -6.06 -1.65
N ILE A 535 7.56 -6.78 -2.13
CA ILE A 535 8.34 -6.43 -3.32
C ILE A 535 7.97 -7.41 -4.42
N GLY A 536 7.64 -6.92 -5.61
CA GLY A 536 7.21 -7.76 -6.73
C GLY A 536 7.43 -7.11 -8.08
N THR A 537 7.31 -7.86 -9.17
CA THR A 537 7.57 -7.36 -10.54
C THR A 537 6.28 -6.98 -11.26
N GLN A 538 6.09 -5.73 -11.68
CA GLN A 538 4.84 -5.26 -12.32
C GLN A 538 4.55 -5.87 -13.71
N SER A 539 5.40 -6.75 -14.23
CA SER A 539 5.20 -7.48 -15.49
C SER A 539 6.07 -8.74 -15.54
N LYS A 540 6.06 -9.43 -16.69
CA LYS A 540 6.87 -10.63 -16.95
C LYS A 540 8.36 -10.35 -16.77
N MET A 541 8.95 -11.01 -15.78
CA MET A 541 10.38 -10.98 -15.53
C MET A 541 11.09 -12.22 -16.11
N PRO A 542 12.19 -12.05 -16.86
CA PRO A 542 13.08 -13.16 -17.22
C PRO A 542 13.73 -13.81 -16.01
N GLY A 543 13.66 -15.15 -15.93
CA GLY A 543 14.15 -15.91 -14.78
C GLY A 543 15.63 -15.66 -14.45
N LEU A 544 16.49 -15.55 -15.47
CA LEU A 544 17.92 -15.29 -15.28
C LEU A 544 18.18 -13.91 -14.67
N PHE A 545 17.49 -12.87 -15.13
CA PHE A 545 17.62 -11.53 -14.56
C PHE A 545 17.08 -11.50 -13.13
N ALA A 546 15.90 -12.09 -12.89
CA ALA A 546 15.27 -12.15 -11.57
C ALA A 546 16.18 -12.75 -10.50
N ILE A 547 16.87 -13.85 -10.82
CA ILE A 547 17.85 -14.50 -9.94
C ILE A 547 18.95 -13.51 -9.57
N ARG A 548 19.63 -12.96 -10.56
CA ARG A 548 20.82 -12.12 -10.34
C ARG A 548 20.46 -10.82 -9.64
N PHE A 549 19.30 -10.25 -9.98
CA PHE A 549 18.80 -9.03 -9.36
C PHE A 549 18.45 -9.26 -7.90
N ALA A 550 17.73 -10.34 -7.58
CA ALA A 550 17.40 -10.69 -6.20
C ALA A 550 18.64 -11.01 -5.37
N GLU A 551 19.63 -11.72 -5.92
CA GLU A 551 20.90 -11.98 -5.22
C GLU A 551 21.60 -10.68 -4.83
N ALA A 552 21.74 -9.73 -5.76
CA ALA A 552 22.36 -8.44 -5.49
C ALA A 552 21.56 -7.61 -4.48
N PHE A 553 20.23 -7.63 -4.57
CA PHE A 553 19.35 -6.95 -3.62
C PHE A 553 19.46 -7.55 -2.22
N PHE A 554 19.40 -8.88 -2.09
CA PHE A 554 19.48 -9.55 -0.79
C PHE A 554 20.85 -9.40 -0.15
N ASP A 555 21.95 -9.41 -0.91
CA ASP A 555 23.28 -9.14 -0.38
C ASP A 555 23.31 -7.77 0.34
N ARG A 556 22.79 -6.72 -0.32
CA ARG A 556 22.69 -5.36 0.25
C ARG A 556 21.78 -5.32 1.48
N LEU A 557 20.61 -5.96 1.41
CA LEU A 557 19.67 -6.00 2.52
C LEU A 557 20.27 -6.73 3.73
N PHE A 558 20.97 -7.84 3.51
CA PHE A 558 21.68 -8.59 4.54
C PHE A 558 22.85 -7.80 5.15
N ASP A 559 23.46 -6.88 4.40
CA ASP A 559 24.45 -5.93 4.90
C ASP A 559 23.82 -4.79 5.72
N GLY A 560 22.50 -4.79 5.91
CA GLY A 560 21.76 -3.82 6.72
C GLY A 560 21.36 -2.55 5.97
N GLN A 561 21.55 -2.52 4.65
CA GLN A 561 21.13 -1.39 3.82
C GLN A 561 19.59 -1.27 3.83
N PRO A 562 19.02 -0.06 3.98
CA PRO A 562 17.59 0.18 3.82
C PRO A 562 17.06 -0.29 2.46
N ILE A 563 15.84 -0.82 2.42
CA ILE A 563 15.22 -1.37 1.20
C ILE A 563 15.21 -0.37 0.05
N GLY A 564 14.88 0.90 0.33
CA GLY A 564 14.83 1.95 -0.69
C GLY A 564 16.18 2.12 -1.39
N GLU A 565 17.23 2.30 -0.60
CA GLU A 565 18.59 2.45 -1.12
C GLU A 565 19.08 1.17 -1.79
N ALA A 566 18.83 0.00 -1.18
CA ALA A 566 19.23 -1.29 -1.73
C ALA A 566 18.58 -1.53 -3.09
N MET A 567 17.30 -1.19 -3.25
CA MET A 567 16.59 -1.28 -4.52
C MET A 567 17.16 -0.30 -5.56
N LEU A 568 17.31 0.98 -5.21
CA LEU A 568 17.84 2.00 -6.12
C LEU A 568 19.26 1.64 -6.60
N ALA A 569 20.14 1.27 -5.66
CA ALA A 569 21.50 0.89 -5.96
C ALA A 569 21.58 -0.38 -6.84
N THR A 570 20.70 -1.37 -6.59
CA THR A 570 20.64 -2.58 -7.44
C THR A 570 20.16 -2.25 -8.85
N ARG A 571 19.14 -1.39 -9.01
CA ARG A 571 18.70 -0.93 -10.34
C ARG A 571 19.83 -0.23 -11.10
N ARG A 572 20.56 0.66 -10.43
CA ARG A 572 21.70 1.38 -11.00
C ARG A 572 22.84 0.47 -11.39
N ASP A 573 23.27 -0.42 -10.50
CA ASP A 573 24.33 -1.38 -10.81
C ASP A 573 24.03 -2.22 -12.05
N PHE A 574 22.78 -2.68 -12.21
CA PHE A 574 22.40 -3.45 -13.38
C PHE A 574 22.32 -2.63 -14.67
N LEU A 575 21.88 -1.38 -14.57
CA LEU A 575 21.89 -0.45 -15.69
C LEU A 575 23.33 -0.11 -16.10
N ASP A 576 24.17 0.30 -15.17
CA ASP A 576 25.50 0.85 -15.47
C ASP A 576 26.47 -0.23 -15.94
N ARG A 577 26.44 -1.41 -15.29
CA ARG A 577 27.37 -2.52 -15.61
C ARG A 577 26.87 -3.36 -16.77
N TYR A 578 25.57 -3.64 -16.80
CA TYR A 578 24.99 -4.59 -17.75
C TYR A 578 24.09 -3.96 -18.81
N ARG A 579 23.86 -2.64 -18.77
CA ARG A 579 22.93 -1.92 -19.67
C ARG A 579 21.51 -2.46 -19.59
N ASN A 580 21.14 -2.98 -18.42
CA ASN A 580 19.90 -3.72 -18.25
C ASN A 580 18.90 -2.96 -17.37
N PRO A 581 17.91 -2.28 -17.97
CA PRO A 581 16.91 -1.50 -17.24
C PRO A 581 15.82 -2.34 -16.55
N LEU A 582 15.87 -3.67 -16.61
CA LEU A 582 14.78 -4.51 -16.08
C LEU A 582 14.58 -4.38 -14.56
N GLY A 583 15.52 -3.78 -13.83
CA GLY A 583 15.31 -3.43 -12.43
C GLY A 583 14.12 -2.47 -12.19
N LEU A 584 13.73 -1.69 -13.21
CA LEU A 584 12.55 -0.81 -13.19
C LEU A 584 11.22 -1.58 -13.05
N LEU A 585 11.20 -2.89 -13.33
CA LEU A 585 10.00 -3.72 -13.20
C LEU A 585 9.61 -3.96 -11.74
N TYR A 586 10.53 -3.80 -10.79
CA TYR A 586 10.23 -4.05 -9.37
C TYR A 586 9.46 -2.89 -8.76
N ALA A 587 8.29 -3.17 -8.19
CA ALA A 587 7.57 -2.28 -7.29
C ALA A 587 7.89 -2.63 -5.83
N VAL A 588 7.95 -1.60 -4.99
CA VAL A 588 8.27 -1.71 -3.56
C VAL A 588 7.09 -1.17 -2.77
N HIS A 589 6.21 -2.06 -2.30
CA HIS A 589 5.12 -1.75 -1.37
C HIS A 589 5.61 -1.96 0.07
N CYS A 590 6.48 -1.08 0.54
CA CYS A 590 7.12 -1.18 1.84
C CYS A 590 7.62 0.19 2.27
N ASP A 591 7.67 0.44 3.58
CA ASP A 591 8.42 1.57 4.11
C ASP A 591 9.90 1.42 3.74
N ILE A 592 10.46 2.39 3.01
CA ILE A 592 11.76 2.26 2.35
C ILE A 592 12.95 2.21 3.33
N ASP A 593 12.74 2.69 4.55
CA ASP A 593 13.73 2.67 5.65
C ASP A 593 13.84 1.30 6.32
N THR A 594 12.98 0.35 5.89
CA THR A 594 13.02 -1.02 6.36
C THR A 594 14.39 -1.63 6.11
N ARG A 595 14.97 -2.26 7.14
CA ARG A 595 16.28 -2.90 7.04
C ARG A 595 16.43 -4.05 8.01
N ILE A 596 17.45 -4.88 7.79
CA ILE A 596 17.86 -5.91 8.74
C ILE A 596 18.78 -5.26 9.78
N ASP A 597 18.45 -5.46 11.06
CA ASP A 597 19.20 -4.87 12.16
C ASP A 597 19.37 -5.89 13.30
N PRO A 598 20.60 -6.11 13.80
CA PRO A 598 21.88 -5.73 13.17
C PRO A 598 22.08 -6.43 11.81
N ALA A 599 22.94 -5.86 10.96
CA ALA A 599 23.36 -6.49 9.71
C ALA A 599 23.91 -7.91 9.94
N LEU A 600 23.77 -8.80 8.95
CA LEU A 600 24.35 -10.13 8.99
C LEU A 600 25.86 -10.03 8.76
N VAL A 601 26.63 -10.46 9.77
CA VAL A 601 28.09 -10.38 9.74
C VAL A 601 28.67 -11.59 9.02
N ALA A 602 29.72 -11.38 8.22
CA ALA A 602 30.55 -12.47 7.74
C ALA A 602 31.20 -13.23 8.92
N PRO A 603 31.43 -14.56 8.81
CA PRO A 603 32.23 -15.27 9.79
C PRO A 603 33.60 -14.60 9.93
N SER A 604 34.03 -14.40 11.18
CA SER A 604 35.43 -14.05 11.47
C SER A 604 36.31 -15.15 10.88
N ALA A 605 37.28 -14.76 10.04
CA ALA A 605 38.22 -15.67 9.39
C ALA A 605 39.06 -16.47 10.40
#